data_AF-A0A453EZV3-F1
#
_entry.id   AF-A0A453EZV3-F1
#
_cell.length_a   1.000
_cell.length_b   1.000
_cell.length_c   1.000
_cell.angle_alpha   90.00
_cell.angle_beta   90.00
_cell.angle_gamma   90.00
#
_symmetry.space_group_name_H-M   'P 1'
#
loop_
_entity.id
_entity.type
_entity.pdbx_description
1 polymer ?
#
loop_
_entity_poly.entity_id
_entity_poly.type
_entity_poly.pdbx_seq_one_letter_code
_entity_poly.pdbx_strand_id
1 'polypeptide(L)'
;MMERVLGPVPEHMIRKASSSAQKYFRRGTRLNWPEGAVTRESIRAVRKLHRLKDLVARNADHSKASLADLLYGLLRFEPSERLTAQEALDHPFFRIPGPT
;
A
#
# COMPACT_ATOMS: atom_id res chain seq x y z
N MET A 1 1.39 -0.90 9.23
CA MET A 1 0.26 -1.48 8.48
C MET A 1 0.08 -0.72 7.17
N MET A 2 -0.59 -1.34 6.19
CA MET A 2 -0.80 -0.82 4.84
C MET A 2 -1.29 0.64 4.80
N GLU A 3 -2.25 1.04 5.65
CA GLU A 3 -2.74 2.43 5.62
C GLU A 3 -1.67 3.49 5.90
N ARG A 4 -0.65 3.13 6.67
CA ARG A 4 0.50 4.00 6.95
C ARG A 4 1.43 4.14 5.74
N VAL A 5 1.50 3.12 4.89
CA VAL A 5 2.40 3.07 3.73
C VAL A 5 1.71 3.63 2.48
N LEU A 6 0.46 3.22 2.25
CA LEU A 6 -0.28 3.41 0.99
C LEU A 6 -1.41 4.46 1.07
N GLY A 7 -1.88 4.80 2.27
CA GLY A 7 -3.07 5.63 2.46
C GLY A 7 -4.30 4.83 2.90
N PRO A 8 -5.44 5.48 3.20
CA PRO A 8 -6.60 4.83 3.81
C PRO A 8 -7.18 3.71 2.92
N VAL A 9 -7.74 2.68 3.54
CA VAL A 9 -8.51 1.66 2.81
C VAL A 9 -9.75 2.34 2.20
N PRO A 10 -10.08 2.10 0.92
CA PRO A 10 -11.29 2.64 0.31
C PRO A 10 -12.56 2.22 1.07
N GLU A 11 -13.47 3.17 1.31
CA GLU A 11 -14.68 2.92 2.10
C GLU A 11 -15.57 1.82 1.53
N HIS A 12 -15.67 1.72 0.20
CA HIS A 12 -16.49 0.68 -0.44
C HIS A 12 -15.99 -0.73 -0.13
N MET A 13 -14.68 -0.92 0.02
CA MET A 13 -14.11 -2.19 0.45
C MET A 13 -14.42 -2.50 1.90
N ILE A 14 -14.40 -1.49 2.77
CA ILE A 14 -14.74 -1.64 4.19
C ILE A 14 -16.22 -2.05 4.34
N ARG A 15 -17.11 -1.40 3.59
CA ARG A 15 -18.55 -1.74 3.57
C ARG A 15 -18.82 -3.15 3.04
N LYS A 16 -18.02 -3.61 2.08
CA LYS A 16 -18.09 -4.97 1.51
C LYS A 16 -17.38 -6.03 2.37
N ALA A 17 -16.70 -5.64 3.46
CA ALA A 17 -15.94 -6.59 4.26
C ALA A 17 -16.85 -7.62 4.95
N SER A 18 -16.40 -8.87 5.02
CA SER A 18 -17.13 -9.96 5.65
C SER A 18 -17.43 -9.67 7.13
N SER A 19 -18.46 -10.32 7.69
CA SER A 19 -18.83 -10.18 9.09
C SER A 19 -17.66 -10.45 10.05
N SER A 20 -16.78 -11.40 9.71
CA SER A 20 -15.57 -11.70 10.50
C SER A 20 -14.51 -10.60 10.47
N ALA A 21 -14.47 -9.81 9.40
CA ALA A 21 -13.55 -8.69 9.22
C ALA A 21 -14.08 -7.37 9.80
N GLN A 22 -15.38 -7.22 10.01
CA GLN A 22 -16.00 -6.00 10.54
C GLN A 22 -15.38 -5.53 11.88
N LYS A 23 -14.92 -6.45 12.73
CA LYS A 23 -14.23 -6.14 14.00
C LYS A 23 -12.96 -5.28 13.84
N TYR A 24 -12.35 -5.30 12.66
CA TYR A 24 -11.17 -4.50 12.35
C TYR A 24 -11.51 -3.07 11.96
N PHE A 25 -12.78 -2.71 11.81
CA PHE A 25 -13.22 -1.38 11.40
C PHE A 25 -14.09 -0.72 12.47
N ARG A 26 -13.85 0.57 12.72
CA ARG A 26 -14.71 1.40 13.55
C ARG A 26 -15.89 1.90 12.74
N ARG A 27 -17.09 1.62 13.24
CA ARG A 27 -18.34 2.10 12.66
C ARG A 27 -18.41 1.84 11.14
N GLY A 28 -17.80 0.74 10.67
CA GLY A 28 -17.78 0.35 9.25
C GLY A 28 -17.14 1.37 8.28
N THR A 29 -16.31 2.30 8.74
CA THR A 29 -15.77 3.39 7.87
C THR A 29 -14.26 3.53 7.89
N ARG A 30 -13.59 3.18 9.00
CA ARG A 30 -12.14 3.34 9.15
C ARG A 30 -11.56 2.18 9.93
N LEU A 31 -10.28 1.89 9.71
CA LEU A 31 -9.57 0.89 10.49
C LEU A 31 -9.65 1.22 12.01
N ASN A 32 -9.88 0.20 12.83
CA ASN A 32 -9.84 0.29 14.28
C ASN A 32 -8.38 0.31 14.79
N TRP A 33 -7.65 1.36 14.41
CA TRP A 33 -6.26 1.56 14.80
C TRP A 33 -6.04 3.05 15.09
N PRO A 34 -5.30 3.41 16.15
CA PRO A 34 -4.48 2.55 17.01
C PRO A 34 -5.19 1.81 18.13
N GLU A 35 -6.43 2.14 18.48
CA GLU A 35 -7.01 1.68 19.75
C GLU A 35 -7.63 0.28 19.69
N GLY A 36 -7.72 -0.34 18.51
CA GLY A 36 -7.92 -1.79 18.35
C GLY A 36 -6.61 -2.59 18.26
N ALA A 37 -5.44 -1.96 18.44
CA ALA A 37 -4.15 -2.66 18.41
C ALA A 37 -3.88 -3.42 19.71
N VAL A 38 -3.21 -4.57 19.59
CA VAL A 38 -2.98 -5.50 20.71
C VAL A 38 -1.95 -4.96 21.71
N THR A 39 -0.88 -4.32 21.23
CA THR A 39 0.23 -3.87 22.09
C THR A 39 0.72 -2.46 21.73
N ARG A 40 1.29 -1.74 22.70
CA ARG A 40 1.89 -0.41 22.47
C ARG A 40 3.12 -0.51 21.56
N GLU A 41 3.83 -1.62 21.61
CA GLU A 41 4.98 -1.96 20.78
C GLU A 41 4.54 -2.04 19.30
N SER A 42 3.42 -2.70 19.02
CA SER A 42 2.87 -2.79 17.66
C SER A 42 2.47 -1.41 17.13
N ILE A 43 1.87 -0.55 17.97
CA ILE A 43 1.52 0.83 17.61
C ILE A 43 2.78 1.62 17.26
N ARG A 44 3.83 1.53 18.10
CA ARG A 44 5.12 2.19 17.85
C ARG A 44 5.76 1.71 16.56
N ALA A 45 5.78 0.40 16.30
CA ALA A 45 6.32 -0.17 15.08
C ALA A 45 5.59 0.35 13.83
N VAL A 46 4.25 0.38 13.85
CA VAL A 46 3.47 0.92 12.73
C VAL A 46 3.70 2.41 12.53
N ARG A 47 3.78 3.22 13.59
CA ARG A 47 4.04 4.67 13.48
C ARG A 47 5.40 4.99 12.84
N LYS A 48 6.40 4.15 13.06
CA LYS A 48 7.75 4.28 12.46
C LYS A 48 7.80 3.96 10.97
N LEU A 49 6.74 3.39 10.37
CA LEU A 49 6.72 3.12 8.94
C LEU A 49 6.64 4.42 8.13
N HIS A 50 7.42 4.47 7.07
CA HIS A 50 7.45 5.54 6.08
C HIS A 50 6.36 5.34 5.04
N ARG A 51 5.96 6.41 4.34
CA ARG A 51 5.10 6.27 3.15
C ARG A 51 5.88 5.60 2.03
N LEU A 52 5.19 4.92 1.11
CA LEU A 52 5.84 4.26 -0.02
C LEU A 52 6.71 5.24 -0.82
N LYS A 53 6.20 6.45 -1.07
CA LYS A 53 6.97 7.52 -1.72
C LYS A 53 8.29 7.83 -1.01
N ASP A 54 8.31 7.85 0.33
CA ASP A 54 9.49 8.21 1.12
C ASP A 54 10.48 7.04 1.24
N LEU A 55 10.00 5.79 1.08
CA LEU A 55 10.85 4.61 0.99
C LEU A 55 11.63 4.60 -0.34
N VAL A 56 10.97 5.02 -1.41
CA VAL A 56 11.53 5.01 -2.76
C VAL A 56 12.34 6.28 -3.06
N ALA A 57 11.93 7.46 -2.55
CA ALA A 57 12.54 8.76 -2.85
C ALA A 57 13.94 9.01 -2.25
N ARG A 58 14.57 8.04 -1.58
CA ARG A 58 15.80 8.29 -0.81
C ARG A 58 17.04 8.70 -1.63
N ASN A 59 17.07 8.56 -2.97
CA ASN A 59 18.06 9.19 -3.87
C ASN A 59 17.38 9.53 -5.23
N ALA A 60 17.80 10.59 -5.90
CA ALA A 60 17.09 11.28 -6.97
C ALA A 60 17.29 10.71 -8.40
N ASP A 61 16.98 9.43 -8.62
CA ASP A 61 17.09 8.81 -9.96
C ASP A 61 15.71 8.58 -10.59
N HIS A 62 15.58 8.85 -11.90
CA HIS A 62 14.35 8.62 -12.68
C HIS A 62 13.78 7.19 -12.57
N SER A 63 14.67 6.20 -12.37
CA SER A 63 14.30 4.80 -12.14
C SER A 63 13.42 4.61 -10.91
N LYS A 64 13.53 5.49 -9.91
CA LYS A 64 12.78 5.40 -8.65
C LYS A 64 11.35 5.90 -8.77
N ALA A 65 11.10 6.92 -9.59
CA ALA A 65 9.74 7.36 -9.87
C ALA A 65 8.95 6.24 -10.55
N SER A 66 9.56 5.58 -11.54
CA SER A 66 8.96 4.42 -12.21
C SER A 66 8.80 3.21 -11.28
N LEU A 67 9.77 2.97 -10.38
CA LEU A 67 9.62 1.93 -9.36
C LEU A 67 8.47 2.22 -8.39
N ALA A 68 8.34 3.46 -7.93
CA ALA A 68 7.23 3.85 -7.05
C ALA A 68 5.88 3.63 -7.73
N ASP A 69 5.78 4.00 -9.01
CA ASP A 69 4.57 3.80 -9.82
C ASP A 69 4.19 2.32 -9.94
N LEU A 70 5.17 1.46 -10.28
CA LEU A 70 4.99 0.00 -10.31
C LEU A 70 4.49 -0.53 -8.96
N LEU A 71 5.14 -0.13 -7.87
CA LEU A 71 4.78 -0.59 -6.52
C LEU A 71 3.39 -0.10 -6.10
N TYR A 72 2.99 1.12 -6.46
CA TYR A 72 1.63 1.58 -6.22
C TYR A 72 0.60 0.78 -7.02
N GLY A 73 0.90 0.43 -8.27
CA GLY A 73 0.04 -0.44 -9.10
C GLY A 73 -0.10 -1.86 -8.53
N LEU A 74 1.00 -2.46 -8.08
CA LEU A 74 1.00 -3.80 -7.47
C LEU A 74 0.34 -3.84 -6.09
N LEU A 75 0.39 -2.75 -5.33
CA LEU A 75 -0.11 -2.68 -3.95
C LEU A 75 -1.49 -2.01 -3.85
N ARG A 76 -2.22 -1.82 -4.95
CA ARG A 76 -3.59 -1.30 -4.92
C ARG A 76 -4.48 -2.14 -4.00
N PHE A 77 -5.30 -1.45 -3.20
CA PHE A 77 -6.26 -2.09 -2.31
C PHE A 77 -7.30 -2.86 -3.11
N GLU A 78 -7.96 -2.19 -4.07
CA GLU A 78 -8.97 -2.81 -4.93
C GLU A 78 -8.31 -3.83 -5.86
N PRO A 79 -8.66 -5.13 -5.76
CA PRO A 79 -8.04 -6.16 -6.58
C PRO A 79 -8.24 -5.94 -8.08
N SER A 80 -9.38 -5.39 -8.51
CA SER A 80 -9.64 -5.11 -9.93
C SER A 80 -8.83 -3.94 -10.49
N GLU A 81 -8.25 -3.10 -9.64
CA GLU A 81 -7.36 -2.00 -10.04
C GLU A 81 -5.88 -2.38 -9.90
N ARG A 82 -5.59 -3.56 -9.34
CA ARG A 82 -4.22 -4.02 -9.10
C ARG A 82 -3.61 -4.53 -10.39
N LEU A 83 -2.37 -4.14 -10.65
CA LEU A 83 -1.61 -4.67 -11.78
C LEU A 83 -1.53 -6.20 -11.70
N THR A 84 -1.83 -6.83 -12.83
CA THR A 84 -1.53 -8.25 -13.05
C THR A 84 -0.02 -8.44 -13.25
N ALA A 85 0.43 -9.69 -13.16
CA ALA A 85 1.84 -10.01 -13.43
C ALA A 85 2.26 -9.62 -14.85
N GLN A 86 1.38 -9.82 -15.84
CA GLN A 86 1.64 -9.45 -17.23
C GLN A 86 1.81 -7.94 -17.39
N GLU A 87 0.85 -7.15 -16.90
CA GLU A 87 0.92 -5.67 -16.97
C GLU A 87 2.13 -5.12 -16.20
N ALA A 88 2.50 -5.76 -15.08
CA ALA A 88 3.67 -5.40 -14.31
C ALA A 88 4.98 -5.66 -15.08
N LEU A 89 5.09 -6.76 -15.83
CA LEU A 89 6.26 -7.05 -16.66
C LEU A 89 6.38 -6.07 -17.84
N ASP A 90 5.25 -5.56 -18.35
CA ASP A 90 5.20 -4.57 -19.42
C ASP A 90 5.39 -3.10 -18.92
N HIS A 91 5.60 -2.92 -17.61
CA HIS A 91 5.71 -1.61 -16.98
C HIS A 91 7.00 -0.86 -17.39
N PRO A 92 6.98 0.48 -17.56
CA PRO A 92 8.17 1.28 -17.93
C PRO A 92 9.42 1.02 -17.08
N PHE A 93 9.23 0.61 -15.83
CA PHE A 93 10.31 0.25 -14.91
C PHE A 93 11.22 -0.85 -15.48
N PHE A 94 10.64 -1.86 -16.14
CA PHE A 94 11.39 -2.97 -16.75
C PHE A 94 11.77 -2.72 -18.21
N ARG A 95 11.29 -1.64 -18.83
CA ARG A 95 11.58 -1.30 -20.24
C ARG A 95 12.88 -0.51 -20.42
N ILE A 96 13.55 -0.13 -19.33
CA ILE A 96 14.85 0.55 -19.38
C ILE A 96 15.88 -0.48 -19.88
N PRO A 97 16.46 -0.31 -21.09
CA PRO A 97 17.49 -1.21 -21.56
C PRO A 97 18.68 -1.16 -20.60
N GLY A 98 19.18 -2.33 -20.19
CA GLY A 98 20.50 -2.40 -19.57
C GLY A 98 21.55 -1.82 -20.52
N PRO A 99 22.69 -1.32 -20.00
CA PRO A 99 23.78 -0.90 -20.87
C PRO A 99 24.21 -2.10 -21.73
N THR A 100 24.06 -1.98 -23.04
CA THR A 100 24.65 -2.88 -24.03
C THR A 100 26.15 -2.76 -24.03
#